data_AF-A0AAE0YRA3-F1
#
_entry.id   AF-A0AAE0YRA3-F1
#
_cell.length_a   1.000
_cell.length_b   1.000
_cell.length_c   1.000
_cell.angle_alpha   90.00
_cell.angle_beta   90.00
_cell.angle_gamma   90.00
#
_symmetry.space_group_name_H-M   'P 1'
#
loop_
_entity.id
_entity.type
_entity.pdbx_description
1 polymer ?
#
loop_
_entity_poly.entity_id
_entity_poly.type
_entity_poly.pdbx_seq_one_letter_code
_entity_poly.pdbx_strand_id
1 'polypeptide(L)'
;MASNAPSKPNESTDDDKLMSFENLDRASPELWPEKIPGVTEFEVEQKAKGKTSGTPKWLADLEKDDINLLQEFGSLTLSQLMEKVRGLQNLAYQLGLEEAREMTRGKFLNILAKPKQPR
;
A
#
# COMPACT_ATOMS: atom_id res chain seq x y z
N MET A 1 -29.10 75.30 -28.90
CA MET A 1 -27.64 75.14 -28.74
C MET A 1 -27.27 75.48 -27.30
N ALA A 2 -26.77 74.52 -26.54
CA ALA A 2 -26.00 74.71 -25.31
C ALA A 2 -25.41 73.33 -24.94
N SER A 3 -24.29 72.93 -25.53
CA SER A 3 -22.92 73.11 -25.01
C SER A 3 -22.69 72.36 -23.69
N ASN A 4 -22.28 71.10 -23.79
CA ASN A 4 -21.77 70.33 -22.65
C ASN A 4 -20.25 70.55 -22.55
N ALA A 5 -19.78 71.00 -21.40
CA ALA A 5 -18.36 71.16 -21.08
C ALA A 5 -17.68 69.80 -20.82
N PRO A 6 -16.36 69.66 -21.01
CA PRO A 6 -15.66 68.39 -20.86
C PRO A 6 -15.23 68.18 -19.39
N SER A 7 -15.36 66.96 -18.87
CA SER A 7 -14.78 66.58 -17.58
C SER A 7 -14.17 65.19 -17.68
N LYS A 8 -12.84 65.22 -17.66
CA LYS A 8 -11.78 64.19 -17.61
C LYS A 8 -12.18 62.70 -17.51
N PRO A 9 -11.51 61.81 -18.26
CA PRO A 9 -11.61 60.38 -18.01
C PRO A 9 -11.02 60.06 -16.62
N ASN A 10 -11.78 59.32 -15.81
CA ASN A 10 -11.26 58.72 -14.59
C ASN A 10 -10.09 57.81 -14.98
N GLU A 11 -8.90 58.21 -14.56
CA GLU A 11 -7.69 57.41 -14.58
C GLU A 11 -7.92 56.24 -13.64
N SER A 12 -8.45 55.13 -14.17
CA SER A 12 -8.42 53.85 -13.48
C SER A 12 -6.96 53.46 -13.37
N THR A 13 -6.36 53.73 -12.22
CA THR A 13 -5.05 53.22 -11.82
C THR A 13 -4.99 51.74 -12.15
N ASP A 14 -3.98 51.33 -12.93
CA ASP A 14 -3.76 49.92 -13.33
C ASP A 14 -3.72 48.95 -12.13
N ASP A 15 -3.54 49.48 -10.92
CA ASP A 15 -3.65 48.79 -9.64
C ASP A 15 -5.00 48.09 -9.42
N ASP A 16 -6.12 48.65 -9.90
CA ASP A 16 -7.44 48.02 -9.77
C ASP A 16 -7.58 46.77 -10.65
N LYS A 17 -6.75 46.65 -11.70
CA LYS A 17 -6.74 45.48 -12.59
C LYS A 17 -5.96 44.30 -12.00
N LEU A 18 -5.14 44.54 -10.98
CA LEU A 18 -4.31 43.52 -10.32
C LEU A 18 -4.88 43.03 -8.98
N MET A 19 -6.04 43.56 -8.56
CA MET A 19 -6.75 43.06 -7.38
C MET A 19 -7.52 41.79 -7.74
N SER A 20 -7.08 40.64 -7.23
CA SER A 20 -7.87 39.40 -7.31
C SER A 20 -8.94 39.42 -6.21
N PHE A 21 -10.22 39.37 -6.60
CA PHE A 21 -11.36 39.23 -5.67
C PHE A 21 -11.52 37.78 -5.18
N GLU A 22 -10.43 37.05 -4.96
CA GLU A 22 -10.52 35.65 -4.55
C GLU A 22 -10.95 35.55 -3.08
N ASN A 23 -12.05 34.84 -2.83
CA ASN A 23 -12.45 34.47 -1.47
C ASN A 23 -11.59 33.28 -1.03
N LEU A 24 -10.55 33.53 -0.23
CA LEU A 24 -9.77 32.51 0.46
C LEU A 24 -10.58 31.93 1.63
N ASP A 25 -11.70 31.25 1.33
CA ASP A 25 -12.37 30.41 2.33
C ASP A 25 -11.49 29.17 2.58
N ARG A 26 -10.49 29.36 3.44
CA ARG A 26 -9.46 28.36 3.80
C ARG A 26 -9.97 27.31 4.79
N ALA A 27 -11.27 27.06 4.83
CA ALA A 27 -11.73 25.78 5.36
C ALA A 27 -10.98 24.70 4.56
N SER A 28 -10.14 23.91 5.25
CA SER A 28 -9.42 22.83 4.59
C SER A 28 -10.45 22.01 3.82
N PRO A 29 -10.25 21.75 2.51
CA PRO A 29 -11.19 20.95 1.74
C PRO A 29 -11.52 19.71 2.54
N GLU A 30 -12.81 19.42 2.70
CA GLU A 30 -13.27 18.22 3.39
C GLU A 30 -12.45 17.05 2.84
N LEU A 31 -11.68 16.40 3.72
CA LEU A 31 -10.79 15.31 3.37
C LEU A 31 -11.59 14.38 2.47
N TRP A 32 -11.16 14.29 1.21
CA TRP A 32 -11.76 13.54 0.10
C TRP A 32 -13.00 12.73 0.46
N PRO A 33 -14.16 12.95 -0.20
CA PRO A 33 -15.38 12.19 0.09
C PRO A 33 -15.03 10.70 0.15
N GLU A 34 -15.34 10.07 1.29
CA GLU A 34 -14.91 8.70 1.58
C GLU A 34 -15.24 7.80 0.37
N LYS A 35 -14.24 7.09 -0.17
CA LYS A 35 -14.45 6.19 -1.32
C LYS A 35 -15.56 5.16 -1.05
N ILE A 36 -15.83 4.88 0.23
CA ILE A 36 -16.90 4.02 0.73
C ILE A 36 -17.40 4.67 2.05
N PRO A 37 -18.69 5.05 2.18
CA PRO A 37 -19.22 5.61 3.42
C PRO A 37 -19.03 4.66 4.62
N GLY A 38 -18.49 5.17 5.74
CA GLY A 38 -18.34 4.46 7.01
C GLY A 38 -16.98 3.81 7.26
N VAL A 39 -15.98 4.03 6.39
CA VAL A 39 -14.63 3.47 6.55
C VAL A 39 -13.90 4.09 7.74
N THR A 40 -14.00 5.42 7.94
CA THR A 40 -13.33 6.06 9.08
C THR A 40 -13.94 5.63 10.41
N GLU A 41 -15.26 5.49 10.49
CA GLU A 41 -15.94 4.95 11.68
C GLU A 41 -15.49 3.50 11.96
N PHE A 42 -15.38 2.66 10.93
CA PHE A 42 -14.89 1.29 11.06
C PHE A 42 -13.43 1.23 11.52
N GLU A 43 -12.55 2.11 11.02
CA GLU A 43 -11.15 2.19 11.46
C GLU A 43 -11.02 2.60 12.93
N VAL A 44 -11.81 3.59 13.37
CA VAL A 44 -11.84 4.03 14.76
C VAL A 44 -12.39 2.92 15.66
N GLU A 45 -13.45 2.23 15.24
CA GLU A 45 -14.05 1.12 15.98
C GLU A 45 -13.11 -0.10 16.06
N GLN A 46 -12.38 -0.43 14.99
CA GLN A 46 -11.36 -1.48 15.00
C GLN A 46 -10.17 -1.12 15.89
N LYS A 47 -9.71 0.14 15.89
CA LYS A 47 -8.68 0.60 16.83
C LYS A 47 -9.15 0.53 18.28
N ALA A 48 -10.43 0.79 18.55
CA ALA A 48 -11.01 0.68 19.88
C ALA A 48 -11.17 -0.79 20.33
N LYS A 49 -11.52 -1.70 19.41
CA LYS A 49 -11.67 -3.16 19.67
C LYS A 49 -10.33 -3.91 19.69
N GLY A 50 -9.26 -3.33 19.16
CA GLY A 50 -7.93 -3.93 19.00
C GLY A 50 -6.98 -3.83 20.19
N LYS A 51 -7.45 -3.79 21.44
CA LYS A 51 -6.57 -3.97 22.64
C LYS A 51 -6.19 -5.44 22.88
N THR A 52 -5.89 -6.19 21.81
CA THR A 52 -5.00 -7.35 21.88
C THR A 52 -3.62 -6.86 21.46
N SER A 53 -2.94 -6.12 22.33
CA SER A 53 -1.55 -5.68 22.18
C SER A 53 -0.57 -6.85 22.37
N GLY A 54 -0.85 -7.99 21.74
CA GLY A 54 0.09 -9.09 21.63
C GLY A 54 0.87 -8.90 20.34
N THR A 55 2.19 -8.87 20.47
CA THR A 55 3.16 -9.19 19.42
C THR A 55 2.51 -10.17 18.42
N PRO A 56 2.42 -9.85 17.11
CA PRO A 56 1.76 -10.70 16.13
C PRO A 56 2.21 -12.15 16.30
N LYS A 57 1.34 -13.15 16.07
CA LYS A 57 1.70 -14.55 16.30
C LYS A 57 2.96 -14.99 15.52
N TRP A 58 3.19 -14.42 14.33
CA TRP A 58 4.42 -14.63 13.55
C TRP A 58 5.68 -14.03 14.19
N LEU A 59 5.50 -13.03 15.03
CA LEU A 59 6.55 -12.36 15.79
C LEU A 59 6.71 -12.98 17.21
N ALA A 60 5.75 -13.82 17.64
CA ALA A 60 5.76 -14.47 18.95
C ALA A 60 6.71 -15.68 19.03
N ASP A 61 7.00 -16.33 17.89
CA ASP A 61 7.83 -17.54 17.81
C ASP A 61 9.07 -17.35 16.91
N LEU A 62 9.75 -16.18 16.94
CA LEU A 62 11.03 -16.08 16.24
C LEU A 62 12.10 -16.89 16.96
N GLU A 63 12.67 -17.86 16.25
CA GLU A 63 13.84 -18.56 16.71
C GLU A 63 15.08 -17.66 16.61
N LYS A 64 16.16 -18.04 17.31
CA LYS A 64 17.43 -17.29 17.25
C LYS A 64 17.95 -17.19 15.82
N ASP A 65 17.73 -18.23 15.02
CA ASP A 65 18.17 -18.28 13.63
C ASP A 65 17.37 -17.32 12.74
N ASP A 66 16.07 -17.15 12.98
CA ASP A 66 15.23 -16.17 12.27
C ASP A 66 15.69 -14.74 12.55
N ILE A 67 16.04 -14.45 13.82
CA ILE A 67 16.56 -13.14 14.22
C ILE A 67 17.91 -12.87 13.54
N ASN A 68 18.79 -13.87 13.49
CA ASN A 68 20.08 -13.76 12.81
C ASN A 68 19.90 -13.54 11.30
N LEU A 69 18.96 -14.24 10.67
CA LEU A 69 18.64 -14.07 9.26
C LEU A 69 18.08 -12.68 8.94
N LEU A 70 17.21 -12.15 9.81
CA LEU A 70 16.69 -10.79 9.68
C LEU A 70 17.80 -9.75 9.81
N GLN A 71 18.74 -9.95 10.74
CA GLN A 71 19.91 -9.08 10.88
C GLN A 71 20.83 -9.17 9.66
N GLU A 72 21.05 -10.37 9.10
CA GLU A 72 21.81 -10.54 7.86
C GLU A 72 21.17 -9.71 6.74
N PHE A 73 19.86 -9.85 6.50
CA PHE A 73 19.15 -9.08 5.48
C PHE A 73 19.15 -7.57 5.74
N GLY A 74 19.04 -7.14 7.01
CA GLY A 74 19.10 -5.74 7.40
C GLY A 74 20.48 -5.09 7.20
N SER A 75 21.54 -5.90 7.20
CA SER A 75 22.92 -5.42 6.96
C SER A 75 23.27 -5.25 5.47
N LEU A 76 22.44 -5.77 4.56
CA LEU A 76 22.68 -5.70 3.12
C LEU A 76 22.35 -4.31 2.55
N THR A 77 23.11 -3.91 1.53
CA THR A 77 22.71 -2.77 0.68
C THR A 77 21.47 -3.12 -0.15
N LEU A 78 20.71 -2.11 -0.59
CA LEU A 78 19.51 -2.32 -1.41
C LEU A 78 19.79 -3.17 -2.67
N SER A 79 20.94 -2.97 -3.32
CA SER A 79 21.31 -3.76 -4.51
C SER A 79 21.53 -5.24 -4.17
N GLN A 80 22.23 -5.53 -3.07
CA GLN A 80 22.49 -6.91 -2.63
C GLN A 80 21.20 -7.59 -2.18
N LEU A 81 20.31 -6.86 -1.51
CA LEU A 81 19.00 -7.37 -1.11
C LEU A 81 18.17 -7.76 -2.34
N MET A 82 18.14 -6.91 -3.37
CA MET A 82 17.43 -7.20 -4.61
C MET A 82 18.00 -8.42 -5.34
N GLU A 83 19.31 -8.63 -5.29
CA GLU A 83 19.97 -9.82 -5.83
C GLU A 83 19.59 -11.09 -5.06
N LYS A 84 19.61 -11.06 -3.71
CA LYS A 84 19.12 -12.15 -2.85
C LYS A 84 17.66 -12.48 -3.15
N VAL A 85 16.79 -11.47 -3.31
CA VAL A 85 15.37 -11.66 -3.64
C VAL A 85 15.21 -12.35 -4.99
N ARG A 86 15.96 -11.93 -6.01
CA ARG A 86 15.97 -12.59 -7.33
C ARG A 86 16.46 -14.04 -7.23
N GLY A 87 17.49 -14.30 -6.42
CA GLY A 87 18.00 -15.64 -6.15
C GLY A 87 16.93 -16.55 -5.52
N LEU A 88 16.22 -16.06 -4.51
CA LEU A 88 15.12 -16.78 -3.86
C LEU A 88 13.97 -17.08 -4.83
N GLN A 89 13.61 -16.12 -5.69
CA GLN A 89 12.59 -16.35 -6.72
C GLN A 89 13.00 -17.44 -7.70
N ASN A 90 14.26 -17.45 -8.15
CA ASN A 90 14.79 -18.48 -9.03
C ASN A 90 14.79 -19.86 -8.36
N LEU A 91 15.20 -19.92 -7.08
CA LEU A 91 15.18 -21.15 -6.30
C LEU A 91 13.76 -21.68 -6.12
N ALA A 92 12.80 -20.81 -5.74
CA ALA A 92 11.40 -21.18 -5.59
C ALA A 92 10.82 -21.74 -6.89
N TYR A 93 11.17 -21.14 -8.04
CA TYR A 93 10.77 -21.65 -9.35
C TYR A 93 11.36 -23.04 -9.64
N GLN A 94 12.66 -23.24 -9.40
CA GLN A 94 13.31 -24.54 -9.61
C GLN A 94 12.72 -25.63 -8.71
N LEU A 95 12.49 -25.32 -7.43
CA LEU A 95 11.83 -26.22 -6.48
C LEU A 95 10.41 -26.57 -6.93
N GLY A 96 9.64 -25.59 -7.42
CA GLY A 96 8.30 -25.86 -7.95
C GLY A 96 8.29 -26.80 -9.15
N LEU A 97 9.28 -26.69 -10.05
CA LEU A 97 9.43 -27.63 -11.17
C LEU A 97 9.80 -29.05 -10.70
N GLU A 98 10.66 -29.15 -9.69
CA GLU A 98 11.06 -30.43 -9.11
C GLU A 98 9.90 -31.10 -8.37
N GLU A 99 9.19 -30.34 -7.53
CA GLU A 99 8.00 -30.80 -6.83
C GLU A 99 6.95 -31.31 -7.81
N ALA A 100 6.63 -30.56 -8.86
CA ALA A 100 5.65 -30.97 -9.87
C ALA A 100 6.04 -32.29 -10.57
N ARG A 101 7.35 -32.47 -10.84
CA ARG A 101 7.88 -33.71 -11.44
C ARG A 101 7.72 -34.89 -10.48
N GLU A 102 8.11 -34.72 -9.22
CA GLU A 102 8.01 -35.80 -8.23
C GLU A 102 6.56 -36.13 -7.89
N MET A 103 5.67 -35.13 -7.82
CA MET A 103 4.24 -35.35 -7.66
C MET A 103 3.64 -36.14 -8.82
N THR A 104 4.06 -35.85 -10.05
CA THR A 104 3.66 -36.60 -11.24
C THR A 104 4.14 -38.06 -11.16
N ARG A 105 5.39 -38.29 -10.77
CA ARG A 105 5.95 -39.64 -10.56
C ARG A 105 5.18 -40.39 -9.47
N GLY A 106 4.93 -39.75 -8.33
CA GLY A 106 4.17 -40.33 -7.23
C GLY A 106 2.74 -40.73 -7.63
N LYS A 107 2.09 -39.93 -8.48
CA LYS A 107 0.77 -40.26 -9.05
C LYS A 107 0.82 -41.54 -9.90
N PHE A 108 1.82 -41.69 -10.76
CA PHE A 108 1.97 -42.90 -11.60
C PHE A 108 2.33 -44.15 -10.80
N LEU A 109 3.11 -43.98 -9.73
CA LEU A 109 3.47 -45.06 -8.81
C LEU A 109 2.36 -45.37 -7.79
N ASN A 110 1.28 -44.58 -7.80
CA ASN A 110 0.10 -44.77 -6.96
C ASN A 110 0.42 -44.84 -5.45
N ILE A 111 1.49 -44.15 -5.01
CA ILE A 111 2.01 -44.23 -3.64
C ILE A 111 1.03 -43.65 -2.59
N LEU A 112 0.16 -42.74 -3.04
CA LEU A 112 -0.88 -42.11 -2.20
C LEU A 112 -2.26 -42.75 -2.40
N ALA A 113 -2.37 -43.88 -3.11
CA ALA A 113 -3.66 -44.53 -3.26
C ALA A 113 -4.19 -45.05 -1.94
N LYS A 114 -5.46 -44.75 -1.68
CA LYS A 114 -6.17 -45.34 -0.55
C LYS A 114 -6.38 -46.82 -0.80
N PRO A 115 -6.17 -47.70 0.20
CA PRO A 115 -6.45 -49.12 0.06
C PRO A 115 -7.91 -49.33 -0.30
N LYS A 116 -8.16 -50.23 -1.24
CA LYS A 116 -9.52 -50.55 -1.70
C LYS A 116 -10.22 -51.33 -0.59
N GLN A 117 -11.25 -50.74 0.01
CA GLN A 117 -12.09 -51.42 1.00
C GLN A 117 -12.65 -52.71 0.37
N PRO A 118 -12.47 -53.89 1.00
CA PRO A 118 -13.11 -55.10 0.53
C PRO A 118 -14.63 -54.93 0.61
N ARG A 119 -15.33 -55.35 -0.45
CA ARG A 119 -16.81 -55.35 -0.51
C ARG A 119 -17.40 -56.38 0.43
#